data_AF-A0A496VMA3-F1
#
_entry.id   AF-A0A496VMA3-F1
#
_cell.length_a   1.000
_cell.length_b   1.000
_cell.length_c   1.000
_cell.angle_alpha   90.00
_cell.angle_beta   90.00
_cell.angle_gamma   90.00
#
_symmetry.space_group_name_H-M   'P 1'
#
loop_
_entity.id
_entity.type
_entity.pdbx_description
1 polymer ?
#
loop_
_entity_poly.entity_id
_entity_poly.type
_entity_poly.pdbx_seq_one_letter_code
_entity_poly.pdbx_strand_id
1 'polypeptide(L)'
;MDRGKIIYISQLPHEEQVISEALNEEKPFAIAQLSSRFGVNDILTGTKDTPFMASLLYYFGVLTFDGYTLNGELILKIPNLVMRKLCVGPIVSMAPFVIQQHRVLFGIGWALGIAIVLILGTIARDKLYKIGLAGILLAILSVSLFTQSWKMRSTHLFNVDNHFATEGRFLWQGDQKQALFLTPDYQTFYIHLSWLKKQILGENAPKLIFDEIDLLGLETDALHLFRYDPSCECIREISDQIPHLIAAGKARLQNKPLSVNFSYQQGYFKWQFGPYQTGVYSLIEYPFFGKIPLPPSKEMLWCQLNSLSFRIRYDSPEGWTTYSPLFELSEGKRVVWER
;
A
#
# COMPACT_ATOMS: atom_id res chain seq x y z
N MET A 1 9.60 12.62 1.61
CA MET A 1 8.32 12.79 0.90
C MET A 1 8.25 11.75 -0.21
N ASP A 2 7.09 11.14 -0.45
CA ASP A 2 6.92 10.10 -1.48
C ASP A 2 7.01 10.70 -2.90
N ARG A 3 7.58 9.96 -3.86
CA ARG A 3 7.71 10.37 -5.27
C ARG A 3 6.35 10.72 -5.88
N GLY A 4 5.30 9.97 -5.54
CA GLY A 4 3.94 10.27 -5.99
C GLY A 4 3.44 11.63 -5.49
N LYS A 5 3.78 12.00 -4.25
CA LYS A 5 3.42 13.31 -3.68
C LYS A 5 4.18 14.46 -4.34
N ILE A 6 5.45 14.25 -4.70
CA ILE A 6 6.26 15.27 -5.39
C ILE A 6 5.71 15.54 -6.78
N ILE A 7 5.43 14.49 -7.56
CA ILE A 7 4.84 14.60 -8.91
C ILE A 7 3.46 15.26 -8.82
N TYR A 8 2.66 14.91 -7.82
CA TYR A 8 1.36 15.53 -7.61
C TYR A 8 1.48 17.02 -7.28
N ILE A 9 2.39 17.41 -6.38
CA ILE A 9 2.62 18.82 -6.02
C ILE A 9 3.10 19.63 -7.23
N SER A 10 4.00 19.07 -8.06
CA SER A 10 4.55 19.73 -9.26
C SER A 10 3.57 19.82 -10.45
N GLN A 11 2.31 19.48 -10.21
CA GLN A 11 1.23 19.60 -11.20
C GLN A 11 0.13 20.52 -10.67
N LEU A 12 0.33 21.18 -9.52
CA LEU A 12 -0.68 22.04 -8.90
C LEU A 12 -0.50 23.49 -9.37
N PRO A 13 -1.59 24.18 -9.78
CA PRO A 13 -1.52 25.59 -10.10
C PRO A 13 -1.06 26.38 -8.86
N HIS A 14 -0.16 27.36 -9.04
CA HIS A 14 0.45 28.21 -8.01
C HIS A 14 1.60 27.59 -7.18
N GLU A 15 2.13 26.42 -7.56
CA GLU A 15 3.18 25.71 -6.81
C GLU A 15 4.44 26.55 -6.57
N GLU A 16 4.93 27.21 -7.62
CA GLU A 16 6.14 28.01 -7.58
C GLU A 16 5.95 29.26 -6.70
N GLN A 17 4.76 29.85 -6.77
CA GLN A 17 4.41 31.04 -5.99
C GLN A 17 4.38 30.72 -4.48
N VAL A 18 3.68 29.66 -4.08
CA VAL A 18 3.56 29.28 -2.66
C VAL A 18 4.90 28.85 -2.08
N ILE A 19 5.71 28.10 -2.84
CA ILE A 19 7.04 27.67 -2.39
C ILE A 19 7.99 28.86 -2.28
N SER A 20 7.97 29.78 -3.26
CA SER A 20 8.81 30.99 -3.24
C SER A 20 8.43 31.92 -2.09
N GLU A 21 7.14 32.15 -1.86
CA GLU A 21 6.65 32.95 -0.74
C GLU A 21 6.98 32.32 0.62
N ALA A 22 6.88 30.99 0.74
CA ALA A 22 7.26 30.27 1.97
C ALA A 22 8.78 30.19 2.21
N LEU A 23 9.60 30.42 1.18
CA LEU A 23 11.06 30.49 1.28
C LEU A 23 11.56 31.89 1.66
N ASN A 24 10.77 32.94 1.39
CA ASN A 24 11.11 34.32 1.66
C ASN A 24 11.11 34.61 3.17
N GLU A 25 12.28 34.92 3.74
CA GLU A 25 12.43 35.22 5.17
C GLU A 25 11.98 36.64 5.54
N GLU A 26 11.91 37.56 4.57
CA GLU A 26 11.55 38.96 4.81
C GLU A 26 10.03 39.15 4.92
N LYS A 27 9.23 38.25 4.32
CA LYS A 27 7.77 38.30 4.33
C LYS A 27 7.18 36.96 4.74
N PRO A 28 6.64 36.83 5.97
CA PRO A 28 6.08 35.56 6.44
C PRO A 28 4.87 35.14 5.60
N PHE A 29 4.89 33.90 5.12
CA PHE A 29 3.77 33.31 4.39
C PHE A 29 2.65 32.98 5.38
N ALA A 30 1.51 33.66 5.24
CA ALA A 30 0.37 33.53 6.15
C ALA A 30 -0.91 33.16 5.37
N ILE A 31 -1.72 32.28 5.97
CA ILE A 31 -3.04 31.90 5.45
C ILE A 31 -4.09 32.03 6.55
N ALA A 32 -5.32 32.41 6.20
CA ALA A 32 -6.38 32.63 7.19
C ALA A 32 -6.76 31.35 7.97
N GLN A 33 -6.80 30.19 7.30
CA GLN A 33 -7.17 28.92 7.93
C GLN A 33 -6.62 27.72 7.14
N LEU A 34 -6.26 26.64 7.87
CA LEU A 34 -5.98 25.34 7.25
C LEU A 34 -7.27 24.66 6.81
N SER A 35 -7.28 24.08 5.60
CA SER A 35 -8.36 23.19 5.18
C SER A 35 -8.44 21.98 6.12
N SER A 36 -9.64 21.70 6.64
CA SER A 36 -9.83 20.76 7.76
C SER A 36 -10.23 19.34 7.34
N ARG A 37 -10.39 19.06 6.04
CA ARG A 37 -10.74 17.73 5.53
C ARG A 37 -10.21 17.56 4.11
N PHE A 38 -9.08 16.87 3.97
CA PHE A 38 -8.59 16.45 2.66
C PHE A 38 -9.30 15.16 2.25
N GLY A 39 -10.55 15.27 1.79
CA GLY A 39 -11.20 14.16 1.09
C GLY A 39 -10.49 13.90 -0.23
N VAL A 40 -10.41 12.64 -0.66
CA VAL A 40 -9.84 12.30 -1.99
C VAL A 40 -10.62 13.03 -3.10
N ASN A 41 -11.92 13.20 -2.94
CA ASN A 41 -12.75 13.96 -3.87
C ASN A 41 -12.37 15.45 -3.92
N ASP A 42 -12.07 16.06 -2.77
CA ASP A 42 -11.70 17.48 -2.68
C ASP A 42 -10.31 17.74 -3.29
N ILE A 43 -9.41 16.76 -3.18
CA ILE A 43 -8.09 16.74 -3.85
C ILE A 43 -8.21 16.65 -5.38
N LEU A 44 -9.26 15.98 -5.87
CA LEU A 44 -9.46 15.74 -7.30
C LEU A 44 -10.32 16.80 -7.98
N THR A 45 -11.29 17.38 -7.28
CA THR A 45 -12.34 18.25 -7.86
C THR A 45 -12.38 19.66 -7.27
N GLY A 46 -11.72 19.90 -6.14
CA GLY A 46 -11.72 21.20 -5.48
C GLY A 46 -10.90 22.25 -6.21
N THR A 47 -11.22 23.52 -5.95
CA THR A 47 -10.42 24.67 -6.40
C THR A 47 -9.06 24.65 -5.69
N LYS A 48 -7.99 24.51 -6.48
CA LYS A 48 -6.60 24.41 -6.02
C LYS A 48 -6.00 25.80 -5.81
N ASP A 49 -6.50 26.51 -4.81
CA ASP A 49 -6.06 27.85 -4.44
C ASP A 49 -4.85 27.83 -3.49
N THR A 50 -4.28 29.01 -3.23
CA THR A 50 -3.12 29.18 -2.35
C THR A 50 -3.34 28.63 -0.92
N PRO A 51 -4.49 28.88 -0.24
CA PRO A 51 -4.78 28.28 1.06
C PRO A 51 -4.88 26.76 1.03
N PHE A 52 -5.47 26.19 -0.02
CA PHE A 52 -5.54 24.74 -0.22
C PHE A 52 -4.14 24.14 -0.34
N MET A 53 -3.27 24.74 -1.16
CA MET A 53 -1.90 24.26 -1.35
C MET A 53 -1.06 24.37 -0.08
N ALA A 54 -1.15 25.51 0.61
CA ALA A 54 -0.48 25.73 1.88
C ALA A 54 -0.88 24.68 2.94
N SER A 55 -2.17 24.37 2.99
CA SER A 55 -2.71 23.33 3.85
C SER A 55 -2.19 21.95 3.45
N LEU A 56 -2.16 21.62 2.16
CA LEU A 56 -1.66 20.35 1.66
C LEU A 56 -0.18 20.14 1.99
N LEU A 57 0.64 21.17 1.77
CA LEU A 57 2.07 21.17 2.10
C LEU A 57 2.30 21.04 3.61
N TYR A 58 1.44 21.63 4.44
CA TYR A 58 1.44 21.45 5.89
C TYR A 58 1.15 19.99 6.29
N TYR A 59 0.10 19.36 5.74
CA TYR A 59 -0.20 17.95 6.01
C TYR A 59 0.82 16.96 5.40
N PHE A 60 1.52 17.36 4.33
CA PHE A 60 2.62 16.58 3.77
C PHE A 60 3.94 16.75 4.53
N GLY A 61 3.98 17.64 5.54
CA GLY A 61 5.14 17.88 6.39
C GLY A 61 6.23 18.71 5.71
N VAL A 62 5.89 19.46 4.66
CA VAL A 62 6.78 20.42 3.97
C VAL A 62 6.73 21.78 4.65
N LEU A 63 5.52 22.24 5.01
CA LEU A 63 5.32 23.44 5.81
C LEU A 63 5.03 23.07 7.27
N THR A 64 5.46 23.94 8.18
CA THR A 64 5.24 23.84 9.62
C THR A 64 4.67 25.14 10.14
N PHE A 65 3.86 25.03 11.19
CA PHE A 65 3.25 26.16 11.86
C PHE A 65 4.30 26.97 12.64
N ASP A 66 4.29 28.30 12.48
CA ASP A 66 5.25 29.21 13.12
C ASP A 66 4.60 30.34 13.95
N GLY A 67 3.29 30.25 14.19
CA GLY A 67 2.55 31.24 14.98
C GLY A 67 1.42 31.90 14.20
N TYR A 68 0.90 32.99 14.76
CA TYR A 68 -0.21 33.76 14.18
C TYR A 68 0.24 35.20 13.86
N THR A 69 -0.32 35.79 12.80
CA THR A 69 -0.22 37.24 12.57
C THR A 69 -1.08 38.01 13.58
N LEU A 70 -0.84 39.31 13.71
CA LEU A 70 -1.67 40.21 14.55
C LEU A 70 -3.16 40.19 14.15
N ASN A 71 -3.46 39.77 12.93
CA ASN A 71 -4.81 39.69 12.38
C ASN A 71 -5.43 38.28 12.55
N GLY A 72 -4.75 37.35 13.22
CA GLY A 72 -5.24 35.99 13.48
C GLY A 72 -4.98 34.96 12.38
N GLU A 73 -4.19 35.30 11.36
CA GLU A 73 -3.84 34.37 10.26
C GLU A 73 -2.69 33.44 10.69
N LEU A 74 -2.67 32.20 10.19
CA LEU A 74 -1.67 31.19 10.48
C LEU A 74 -0.39 31.44 9.67
N ILE A 75 0.74 31.64 10.34
CA ILE A 75 2.06 31.74 9.71
C ILE A 75 2.63 30.34 9.50
N LEU A 76 3.03 30.04 8.26
CA LEU A 76 3.60 28.77 7.86
C LEU A 76 5.02 28.98 7.32
N LYS A 77 5.97 28.15 7.76
CA LYS A 77 7.36 28.16 7.28
C LYS A 77 7.88 26.76 6.95
N ILE A 78 8.91 26.71 6.12
CA ILE A 78 9.66 25.47 5.87
C ILE A 78 10.61 25.20 7.06
N PRO A 79 10.51 24.05 7.76
CA PRO A 79 11.30 23.78 8.96
C PRO A 79 12.76 23.44 8.62
N ASN A 80 13.63 24.44 8.75
CA ASN A 80 15.09 24.30 8.91
C ASN A 80 15.89 23.80 7.67
N LEU A 81 17.18 24.15 7.67
CA LEU A 81 18.15 24.10 6.56
C LEU A 81 18.36 22.70 5.93
N VAL A 82 18.04 21.62 6.64
CA VAL A 82 18.14 20.24 6.13
C VAL A 82 17.07 19.96 5.07
N MET A 83 15.85 20.46 5.23
CA MET A 83 14.79 20.37 4.20
C MET A 83 15.03 21.35 3.05
N ARG A 84 15.58 22.54 3.32
CA ARG A 84 15.99 23.48 2.25
C ARG A 84 17.04 22.90 1.30
N LYS A 85 18.01 22.12 1.80
CA LYS A 85 18.97 21.38 0.95
C LYS A 85 18.34 20.16 0.27
N LEU A 86 17.32 19.54 0.90
CA LEU A 86 16.60 18.40 0.33
C LEU A 86 15.70 18.80 -0.85
N CYS A 87 15.10 20.01 -0.82
CA CYS A 87 14.31 20.52 -1.95
C CYS A 87 15.17 20.92 -3.16
N VAL A 88 16.47 21.18 -2.97
CA VAL A 88 17.39 21.67 -4.02
C VAL A 88 18.38 20.59 -4.50
N GLY A 89 18.44 19.42 -3.86
CA GLY A 89 19.31 18.30 -4.24
C GLY A 89 18.53 16.98 -4.32
N PRO A 90 18.91 16.03 -5.22
CA PRO A 90 18.04 14.92 -5.57
C PRO A 90 17.79 13.97 -4.38
N ILE A 91 16.53 13.95 -3.92
CA ILE A 91 15.91 13.07 -2.89
C ILE A 91 15.98 11.57 -3.24
N VAL A 92 16.68 11.18 -4.30
CA VAL A 92 16.64 9.82 -4.87
C VAL A 92 17.37 8.78 -4.01
N SER A 93 18.24 9.18 -3.06
CA SER A 93 19.09 8.21 -2.35
C SER A 93 18.52 7.62 -1.04
N MET A 94 17.36 8.07 -0.54
CA MET A 94 16.85 7.61 0.78
C MET A 94 15.41 7.07 0.80
N ALA A 95 14.81 6.87 -0.37
CA ALA A 95 13.44 6.34 -0.50
C ALA A 95 13.17 4.92 0.06
N PRO A 96 14.13 3.98 0.18
CA PRO A 96 13.81 2.64 0.67
C PRO A 96 13.52 2.54 2.18
N PHE A 97 13.77 3.59 2.97
CA PHE A 97 13.75 3.48 4.44
C PHE A 97 12.34 3.65 5.07
N VAL A 98 11.34 4.08 4.30
CA VAL A 98 10.11 4.67 4.86
C VAL A 98 8.92 3.70 4.97
N ILE A 99 9.02 2.47 4.43
CA ILE A 99 7.83 1.64 4.10
C ILE A 99 7.52 0.48 5.07
N GLN A 100 8.36 0.10 6.05
CA GLN A 100 8.14 -1.16 6.81
C GLN A 100 7.62 -1.01 8.27
N GLN A 101 6.83 -2.01 8.70
CA GLN A 101 6.12 -2.21 9.98
C GLN A 101 6.98 -2.11 11.28
N HIS A 102 8.28 -1.91 11.17
CA HIS A 102 9.21 -1.84 12.30
C HIS A 102 9.48 -0.41 12.81
N ARG A 103 8.64 0.58 12.42
CA ARG A 103 8.75 2.00 12.82
C ARG A 103 9.02 2.22 14.31
N VAL A 104 8.34 1.47 15.16
CA VAL A 104 8.43 1.63 16.62
C VAL A 104 9.79 1.13 17.13
N LEU A 105 10.31 0.04 16.57
CA LEU A 105 11.61 -0.51 16.96
C LEU A 105 12.77 0.40 16.56
N PHE A 106 12.67 1.07 15.40
CA PHE A 106 13.67 2.06 14.99
C PHE A 106 13.68 3.30 15.90
N GLY A 107 12.49 3.84 16.21
CA GLY A 107 12.36 4.96 17.14
C GLY A 107 12.88 4.63 18.55
N ILE A 108 12.55 3.45 19.07
CA ILE A 108 13.04 2.96 20.36
C ILE A 108 14.56 2.77 20.34
N GLY A 109 15.12 2.18 19.28
CA GLY A 109 16.56 1.99 19.15
C GLY A 109 17.33 3.32 19.09
N TRP A 110 16.79 4.31 18.39
CA TRP A 110 17.37 5.65 18.31
C TRP A 110 17.32 6.39 19.66
N ALA A 111 16.19 6.32 20.35
CA ALA A 111 16.03 6.90 21.68
C ALA A 111 16.95 6.24 22.73
N LEU A 112 17.10 4.91 22.69
CA LEU A 112 18.05 4.17 23.53
C LEU A 112 19.50 4.55 23.22
N GLY A 113 19.85 4.72 21.94
CA GLY A 113 21.17 5.19 21.53
C GLY A 113 21.51 6.57 22.11
N ILE A 114 20.56 7.51 22.06
CA ILE A 114 20.72 8.84 22.66
C ILE A 114 20.83 8.74 24.18
N ALA A 115 19.98 7.93 24.83
CA ALA A 115 20.01 7.75 26.27
C ALA A 115 21.37 7.19 26.75
N ILE A 116 21.92 6.19 26.05
CA ILE A 116 23.23 5.60 26.36
C ILE A 116 24.35 6.65 26.21
N VAL A 117 24.31 7.47 25.16
CA VAL A 117 25.29 8.55 24.94
C VAL A 117 25.20 9.63 26.02
N LEU A 118 23.97 10.01 26.43
CA LEU A 118 23.77 10.99 27.50
C LEU A 118 24.22 10.47 28.87
N ILE A 119 23.96 9.20 29.18
CA ILE A 119 24.40 8.54 30.43
C ILE A 119 25.93 8.39 30.48
N LEU A 120 26.57 8.03 29.36
CA LEU A 120 28.04 7.99 29.29
C LEU A 120 28.66 9.40 29.39
N GLY A 121 27.92 10.43 28.94
CA GLY A 121 28.29 11.84 29.06
C GLY A 121 28.44 12.33 30.50
N THR A 122 27.73 11.72 31.46
CA THR A 122 27.80 12.08 32.89
C THR A 122 28.90 11.35 33.66
N ILE A 123 29.40 10.20 33.15
CA ILE A 123 30.34 9.32 33.87
C ILE A 123 31.82 9.60 33.52
N ALA A 124 32.13 9.92 32.26
CA ALA A 124 33.51 10.18 31.85
C ALA A 124 33.97 11.59 32.26
N ARG A 125 35.23 11.75 32.69
CA ARG A 125 35.79 13.05 33.14
C ARG A 125 36.50 13.83 32.04
N ASP A 126 37.01 13.13 31.03
CA ASP A 126 37.87 13.71 29.97
C ASP A 126 37.14 13.87 28.63
N LYS A 127 37.28 15.03 28.00
CA LYS A 127 36.48 15.47 26.84
C LYS A 127 36.82 14.68 25.58
N LEU A 128 38.09 14.32 25.39
CA LEU A 128 38.54 13.53 24.23
C LEU A 128 38.08 12.06 24.32
N TYR A 129 38.13 11.47 25.52
CA TYR A 129 37.68 10.09 25.73
C TYR A 129 36.17 9.94 25.51
N LYS A 130 35.37 10.96 25.88
CA LYS A 130 33.92 11.03 25.60
C LYS A 130 33.60 10.96 24.11
N ILE A 131 34.29 11.77 23.30
CA ILE A 131 34.02 11.85 21.86
C ILE A 131 34.43 10.55 21.17
N GLY A 132 35.56 9.96 21.58
CA GLY A 132 36.02 8.68 21.05
C GLY A 132 35.05 7.53 21.34
N LEU A 133 34.62 7.39 22.60
CA LEU A 133 33.76 6.26 23.01
C LEU A 133 32.33 6.39 22.45
N ALA A 134 31.79 7.61 22.38
CA ALA A 134 30.51 7.87 21.71
C ALA A 134 30.59 7.58 20.21
N GLY A 135 31.68 7.98 19.54
CA GLY A 135 31.91 7.70 18.12
C GLY A 135 31.98 6.20 17.81
N ILE A 136 32.64 5.42 18.67
CA ILE A 136 32.75 3.96 18.53
C ILE A 136 31.37 3.29 18.71
N LEU A 137 30.60 3.68 19.72
CA LEU A 137 29.26 3.12 19.95
C LEU A 137 28.31 3.47 18.79
N LEU A 138 28.36 4.68 18.26
CA LEU A 138 27.60 5.10 17.08
C LEU A 138 28.02 4.31 15.83
N ALA A 139 29.31 4.05 15.64
CA ALA A 139 29.82 3.21 14.57
C ALA A 139 29.31 1.76 14.68
N ILE A 140 29.31 1.17 15.88
CA ILE A 140 28.80 -0.20 16.08
C ILE A 140 27.29 -0.26 15.82
N LEU A 141 26.51 0.69 16.34
CA LEU A 141 25.06 0.77 16.12
C LEU A 141 24.74 0.97 14.64
N SER A 142 25.45 1.86 13.95
CA SER A 142 25.25 2.10 12.53
C SER A 142 25.62 0.89 11.67
N VAL A 143 26.71 0.17 11.97
CA VAL A 143 27.07 -1.07 11.26
C VAL A 143 26.05 -2.19 11.52
N SER A 144 25.56 -2.34 12.74
CA SER A 144 24.50 -3.32 13.06
C SER A 144 23.20 -3.01 12.33
N LEU A 145 22.78 -1.74 12.31
CA LEU A 145 21.58 -1.31 11.58
C LEU A 145 21.76 -1.46 10.07
N PHE A 146 22.95 -1.16 9.54
CA PHE A 146 23.28 -1.29 8.13
C PHE A 146 23.28 -2.76 7.69
N THR A 147 23.89 -3.66 8.45
CA THR A 147 23.92 -5.10 8.12
C THR A 147 22.54 -5.74 8.18
N GLN A 148 21.72 -5.38 9.17
CA GLN A 148 20.33 -5.87 9.27
C GLN A 148 19.45 -5.31 8.15
N SER A 149 19.63 -4.03 7.82
CA SER A 149 18.95 -3.37 6.70
C SER A 149 19.40 -3.94 5.35
N TRP A 150 20.67 -4.26 5.18
CA TRP A 150 21.22 -4.89 3.97
C TRP A 150 20.65 -6.29 3.77
N LYS A 151 20.61 -7.10 4.83
CA LYS A 151 20.01 -8.43 4.80
C LYS A 151 18.53 -8.35 4.40
N MET A 152 17.78 -7.44 5.01
CA MET A 152 16.36 -7.22 4.71
C MET A 152 16.11 -6.68 3.29
N ARG A 153 17.00 -5.82 2.80
CA ARG A 153 17.01 -5.29 1.44
C ARG A 153 17.32 -6.37 0.39
N SER A 154 18.20 -7.32 0.72
CA SER A 154 18.66 -8.36 -0.22
C SER A 154 17.69 -9.53 -0.42
N THR A 155 16.84 -9.88 0.56
CA THR A 155 16.11 -11.17 0.49
C THR A 155 14.64 -11.08 0.09
N HIS A 156 13.95 -9.94 0.21
CA HIS A 156 12.50 -9.90 -0.11
C HIS A 156 11.96 -8.59 -0.70
N LEU A 157 12.58 -7.43 -0.47
CA LEU A 157 11.97 -6.14 -0.83
C LEU A 157 12.13 -5.75 -2.31
N PHE A 158 13.30 -5.98 -2.93
CA PHE A 158 13.54 -5.48 -4.30
C PHE A 158 12.78 -6.22 -5.40
N ASN A 159 12.67 -7.55 -5.33
CA ASN A 159 11.95 -8.32 -6.36
C ASN A 159 10.44 -8.05 -6.29
N VAL A 160 9.92 -7.83 -5.08
CA VAL A 160 8.56 -7.37 -4.81
C VAL A 160 8.36 -6.00 -5.48
N ASP A 161 9.23 -5.02 -5.24
CA ASP A 161 9.10 -3.67 -5.83
C ASP A 161 9.04 -3.65 -7.36
N ASN A 162 9.87 -4.45 -8.05
CA ASN A 162 9.87 -4.52 -9.51
C ASN A 162 8.60 -5.19 -10.07
N HIS A 163 8.14 -6.26 -9.43
CA HIS A 163 6.87 -6.90 -9.76
C HIS A 163 5.71 -5.90 -9.63
N PHE A 164 5.58 -5.25 -8.47
CA PHE A 164 4.55 -4.25 -8.19
C PHE A 164 4.54 -3.11 -9.20
N ALA A 165 5.71 -2.57 -9.49
CA ALA A 165 5.85 -1.47 -10.42
C ALA A 165 5.52 -1.89 -11.86
N THR A 166 5.87 -3.11 -12.27
CA THR A 166 5.62 -3.61 -13.63
C THR A 166 4.14 -3.91 -13.87
N GLU A 167 3.48 -4.64 -12.97
CA GLU A 167 2.02 -4.87 -13.05
C GLU A 167 1.24 -3.55 -12.93
N GLY A 168 1.65 -2.66 -12.03
CA GLY A 168 1.02 -1.34 -11.87
C GLY A 168 1.13 -0.47 -13.13
N ARG A 169 2.29 -0.43 -13.79
CA ARG A 169 2.47 0.30 -15.07
C ARG A 169 1.56 -0.28 -16.16
N PHE A 170 1.48 -1.60 -16.26
CA PHE A 170 0.61 -2.26 -17.24
C PHE A 170 -0.85 -1.91 -17.01
N LEU A 171 -1.33 -1.94 -15.76
CA LEU A 171 -2.70 -1.55 -15.43
C LEU A 171 -2.98 -0.07 -15.71
N TRP A 172 -2.00 0.80 -15.46
CA TRP A 172 -2.15 2.23 -15.73
C TRP A 172 -2.22 2.54 -17.22
N GLN A 173 -1.42 1.85 -18.04
CA GLN A 173 -1.33 2.09 -19.48
C GLN A 173 -2.35 1.30 -20.31
N GLY A 174 -2.81 0.15 -19.82
CA GLY A 174 -3.69 -0.76 -20.55
C GLY A 174 -5.17 -0.37 -20.56
N ASP A 175 -5.97 -1.13 -21.32
CA ASP A 175 -7.41 -0.92 -21.53
C ASP A 175 -8.25 -2.17 -21.18
N GLN A 176 -9.57 -2.09 -21.34
CA GLN A 176 -10.49 -3.18 -20.98
C GLN A 176 -10.44 -4.42 -21.87
N LYS A 177 -9.81 -4.34 -23.04
CA LYS A 177 -9.62 -5.52 -23.91
C LYS A 177 -8.51 -6.42 -23.38
N GLN A 178 -7.72 -5.90 -22.45
CA GLN A 178 -6.65 -6.62 -21.79
C GLN A 178 -7.13 -7.12 -20.42
N ALA A 179 -6.61 -8.27 -20.03
CA ALA A 179 -6.77 -8.81 -18.70
C ALA A 179 -5.42 -9.14 -18.09
N LEU A 180 -5.28 -8.87 -16.80
CA LEU A 180 -4.09 -9.22 -16.03
C LEU A 180 -4.44 -10.34 -15.06
N PHE A 181 -3.82 -11.50 -15.25
CA PHE A 181 -3.85 -12.60 -14.29
C PHE A 181 -2.91 -12.28 -13.14
N LEU A 182 -3.49 -11.84 -12.03
CA LEU A 182 -2.71 -11.42 -10.87
C LEU A 182 -2.13 -12.62 -10.13
N THR A 183 -0.93 -12.40 -9.61
CA THR A 183 -0.39 -13.28 -8.57
C THR A 183 -1.12 -13.00 -7.24
N PRO A 184 -1.11 -13.94 -6.27
CA PRO A 184 -1.86 -13.81 -5.01
C PRO A 184 -1.46 -12.61 -4.15
N ASP A 185 -0.27 -12.08 -4.35
CA ASP A 185 0.31 -11.10 -3.45
C ASP A 185 -0.19 -9.68 -3.78
N TYR A 186 -0.69 -8.96 -2.77
CA TYR A 186 -1.05 -7.54 -2.79
C TYR A 186 -2.12 -7.13 -3.82
N GLN A 187 -3.06 -8.02 -4.15
CA GLN A 187 -4.14 -7.78 -5.13
C GLN A 187 -4.99 -6.53 -4.87
N THR A 188 -5.20 -6.19 -3.59
CA THR A 188 -5.94 -5.00 -3.15
C THR A 188 -5.34 -3.70 -3.74
N PHE A 189 -4.02 -3.61 -3.86
CA PHE A 189 -3.37 -2.44 -4.47
C PHE A 189 -3.82 -2.23 -5.91
N TYR A 190 -3.86 -3.29 -6.72
CA TYR A 190 -4.25 -3.24 -8.12
C TYR A 190 -5.72 -2.94 -8.32
N ILE A 191 -6.59 -3.48 -7.45
CA ILE A 191 -8.01 -3.14 -7.41
C ILE A 191 -8.19 -1.62 -7.26
N HIS A 192 -7.51 -1.03 -6.27
CA HIS A 192 -7.61 0.40 -6.02
C HIS A 192 -6.95 1.24 -7.13
N LEU A 193 -5.88 0.75 -7.75
CA LEU A 193 -5.26 1.41 -8.89
C LEU A 193 -6.20 1.46 -10.11
N SER A 194 -6.87 0.35 -10.41
CA SER A 194 -7.88 0.28 -11.48
C SER A 194 -9.07 1.20 -11.20
N TRP A 195 -9.54 1.24 -9.95
CA TRP A 195 -10.56 2.19 -9.52
C TRP A 195 -10.07 3.64 -9.69
N LEU A 196 -8.83 3.93 -9.31
CA LEU A 196 -8.25 5.27 -9.38
C LEU A 196 -8.14 5.75 -10.83
N LYS A 197 -7.64 4.90 -11.74
CA LYS A 197 -7.58 5.22 -13.18
C LYS A 197 -8.96 5.63 -13.71
N LYS A 198 -9.99 4.86 -13.36
CA LYS A 198 -11.37 5.15 -13.77
C LYS A 198 -11.88 6.48 -13.22
N GLN A 199 -11.58 6.80 -11.97
CA GLN A 199 -12.04 8.05 -11.34
C GLN A 199 -11.27 9.29 -11.83
N ILE A 200 -9.96 9.17 -12.07
CA ILE A 200 -9.11 10.31 -12.45
C ILE A 200 -9.14 10.56 -13.95
N LEU A 201 -8.96 9.50 -14.76
CA LEU A 201 -8.83 9.62 -16.22
C LEU A 201 -10.15 9.36 -16.96
N GLY A 202 -11.18 8.83 -16.28
CA GLY A 202 -12.40 8.37 -16.95
C GLY A 202 -12.18 7.11 -17.82
N GLU A 203 -10.95 6.60 -17.85
CA GLU A 203 -10.55 5.42 -18.61
C GLU A 203 -10.70 4.18 -17.77
N ASN A 204 -11.13 3.10 -18.41
CA ASN A 204 -11.18 1.82 -17.74
C ASN A 204 -9.82 1.11 -17.80
N ALA A 205 -9.45 0.45 -16.70
CA ALA A 205 -8.23 -0.35 -16.62
C ALA A 205 -8.44 -1.77 -17.18
N PRO A 206 -7.34 -2.53 -17.42
CA PRO A 206 -7.42 -3.95 -17.70
C PRO A 206 -8.22 -4.73 -16.66
N LYS A 207 -8.90 -5.78 -17.12
CA LYS A 207 -9.67 -6.65 -16.23
C LYS A 207 -8.74 -7.42 -15.31
N LEU A 208 -8.97 -7.35 -14.01
CA LEU A 208 -8.22 -8.12 -13.03
C LEU A 208 -8.80 -9.53 -12.92
N ILE A 209 -7.93 -10.54 -12.98
CA ILE A 209 -8.29 -11.94 -12.79
C ILE A 209 -7.53 -12.45 -11.57
N PHE A 210 -8.28 -12.85 -10.53
CA PHE A 210 -7.70 -13.24 -9.25
C PHE A 210 -7.60 -14.76 -9.11
N ASP A 211 -8.45 -15.49 -9.82
CA ASP A 211 -8.56 -16.92 -9.69
C ASP A 211 -8.97 -17.59 -11.03
N GLU A 212 -8.71 -18.88 -11.15
CA GLU A 212 -9.04 -19.65 -12.35
C GLU A 212 -10.56 -19.78 -12.55
N ILE A 213 -11.35 -19.68 -11.49
CA ILE A 213 -12.82 -19.65 -11.60
C ILE A 213 -13.31 -18.46 -12.45
N ASP A 214 -12.57 -17.35 -12.47
CA ASP A 214 -12.86 -16.19 -13.32
C ASP A 214 -12.65 -16.51 -14.80
N LEU A 215 -11.66 -17.37 -15.11
CA LEU A 215 -11.37 -17.83 -16.48
C LEU A 215 -12.45 -18.76 -17.01
N LEU A 216 -13.11 -19.53 -16.15
CA LEU A 216 -14.15 -20.48 -16.56
C LEU A 216 -15.42 -19.80 -17.10
N GLY A 217 -15.65 -18.53 -16.76
CA GLY A 217 -16.83 -17.75 -17.17
C GLY A 217 -16.52 -16.60 -18.14
N LEU A 218 -15.31 -16.53 -18.68
CA LEU A 218 -14.89 -15.47 -19.60
C LEU A 218 -15.20 -15.86 -21.05
N GLU A 219 -15.83 -14.94 -21.81
CA GLU A 219 -15.85 -15.01 -23.27
C GLU A 219 -14.44 -14.70 -23.78
N THR A 220 -13.75 -15.73 -24.27
CA THR A 220 -12.30 -15.71 -24.55
C THR A 220 -11.93 -15.03 -25.86
N ASP A 221 -12.89 -14.85 -26.77
CA ASP A 221 -12.59 -14.60 -28.18
C ASP A 221 -12.12 -13.17 -28.49
N ALA A 222 -12.13 -12.27 -27.50
CA ALA A 222 -11.71 -10.87 -27.66
C ALA A 222 -10.80 -10.33 -26.54
N LEU A 223 -10.37 -11.17 -25.59
CA LEU A 223 -9.62 -10.74 -24.40
C LEU A 223 -8.16 -11.19 -24.49
N HIS A 224 -7.23 -10.23 -24.48
CA HIS A 224 -5.82 -10.52 -24.41
C HIS A 224 -5.41 -10.73 -22.94
N LEU A 225 -5.00 -11.94 -22.59
CA LEU A 225 -4.61 -12.29 -21.22
C LEU A 225 -3.11 -12.11 -21.03
N PHE A 226 -2.74 -11.42 -19.96
CA PHE A 226 -1.36 -11.15 -19.60
C PHE A 226 -1.05 -11.65 -18.19
N ARG A 227 0.22 -11.98 -17.94
CA ARG A 227 0.73 -12.36 -16.62
C ARG A 227 2.16 -11.85 -16.44
N TYR A 228 2.52 -11.54 -15.21
CA TYR A 228 3.90 -11.26 -14.85
C TYR A 228 4.77 -12.52 -14.91
N ASP A 229 5.91 -12.44 -15.62
CA ASP A 229 6.92 -13.49 -15.70
C ASP A 229 8.16 -13.07 -14.90
N PRO A 230 8.46 -13.76 -13.77
CA PRO A 230 9.61 -13.46 -12.94
C PRO A 230 10.97 -13.62 -13.63
N SER A 231 11.06 -14.43 -14.69
CA SER A 231 12.34 -14.69 -15.39
C SER A 231 12.82 -13.50 -16.21
N CYS A 232 11.90 -12.69 -16.72
CA CYS A 232 12.20 -11.46 -17.49
C CYS A 232 11.82 -10.18 -16.75
N GLU A 233 11.22 -10.30 -15.56
CA GLU A 233 10.59 -9.20 -14.81
C GLU A 233 9.60 -8.37 -15.65
N CYS A 234 8.88 -9.04 -16.55
CA CYS A 234 8.08 -8.41 -17.60
C CYS A 234 6.65 -8.98 -17.66
N ILE A 235 5.71 -8.21 -18.25
CA ILE A 235 4.37 -8.71 -18.54
C ILE A 235 4.39 -9.43 -19.88
N ARG A 236 3.98 -10.70 -19.89
CA ARG A 236 3.85 -11.50 -21.11
C ARG A 236 2.40 -11.80 -21.41
N GLU A 237 2.09 -11.79 -22.69
CA GLU A 237 0.82 -12.31 -23.19
C GLU A 237 0.83 -13.83 -23.08
N ILE A 238 -0.26 -14.38 -22.52
CA ILE A 238 -0.50 -15.80 -22.30
C ILE A 238 -1.90 -16.19 -22.82
N SER A 239 -2.41 -15.44 -23.80
CA SER A 239 -3.72 -15.66 -24.41
C SER A 239 -3.84 -17.06 -25.03
N ASP A 240 -2.74 -17.56 -25.61
CA ASP A 240 -2.61 -18.91 -26.16
C ASP A 240 -2.70 -20.02 -25.09
N GLN A 241 -2.37 -19.70 -23.83
CA GLN A 241 -2.41 -20.64 -22.71
C GLN A 241 -3.78 -20.70 -22.04
N ILE A 242 -4.72 -19.81 -22.38
CA ILE A 242 -6.07 -19.77 -21.77
C ILE A 242 -6.76 -21.15 -21.82
N PRO A 243 -6.81 -21.87 -22.98
CA PRO A 243 -7.47 -23.17 -23.04
C PRO A 243 -6.81 -24.20 -22.12
N HIS A 244 -5.49 -24.17 -22.02
CA HIS A 244 -4.74 -25.06 -21.13
C HIS A 244 -4.98 -24.74 -19.66
N LEU A 245 -5.00 -23.46 -19.27
CA LEU A 245 -5.32 -23.02 -17.91
C LEU A 245 -6.74 -23.43 -17.49
N ILE A 246 -7.71 -23.27 -18.40
CA ILE A 246 -9.09 -23.71 -18.18
C ILE A 246 -9.16 -25.23 -18.03
N ALA A 247 -8.49 -26.00 -18.90
CA ALA A 247 -8.48 -27.45 -18.83
C ALA A 247 -7.82 -27.95 -17.53
N ALA A 248 -6.69 -27.36 -17.14
CA ALA A 248 -6.00 -27.68 -15.89
C ALA A 248 -6.85 -27.34 -14.66
N GLY A 249 -7.52 -26.19 -14.66
CA GLY A 249 -8.46 -25.80 -13.61
C GLY A 249 -9.63 -26.78 -13.48
N LYS A 250 -10.24 -27.17 -14.61
CA LYS A 250 -11.32 -28.18 -14.66
C LYS A 250 -10.85 -29.55 -14.18
N ALA A 251 -9.64 -29.97 -14.50
CA ALA A 251 -9.10 -31.26 -14.07
C ALA A 251 -8.88 -31.34 -12.55
N ARG A 252 -8.49 -30.22 -11.91
CA ARG A 252 -8.35 -30.15 -10.44
C ARG A 252 -9.66 -29.94 -9.71
N LEU A 253 -10.65 -29.37 -10.39
CA LEU A 253 -11.95 -29.08 -9.80
C LEU A 253 -12.67 -30.38 -9.42
N GLN A 254 -12.85 -30.59 -8.12
CA GLN A 254 -13.61 -31.72 -7.61
C GLN A 254 -14.80 -31.25 -6.78
N ASN A 255 -15.91 -31.97 -6.90
CA ASN A 255 -17.08 -31.75 -6.09
C ASN A 255 -16.94 -32.49 -4.75
N LYS A 256 -16.16 -31.90 -3.82
CA LYS A 256 -15.86 -32.44 -2.50
C LYS A 256 -16.63 -31.68 -1.41
N PRO A 257 -16.83 -32.28 -0.22
CA PRO A 257 -17.50 -31.61 0.89
C PRO A 257 -16.81 -30.30 1.25
N LEU A 258 -17.59 -29.26 1.52
CA LEU A 258 -17.11 -27.94 1.95
C LEU A 258 -18.19 -27.30 2.81
N SER A 259 -17.83 -26.81 3.99
CA SER A 259 -18.73 -26.08 4.88
C SER A 259 -18.23 -24.66 5.12
N VAL A 260 -19.16 -23.72 5.18
CA VAL A 260 -18.94 -22.29 5.34
C VAL A 260 -19.93 -21.75 6.37
N ASN A 261 -19.40 -21.30 7.50
CA ASN A 261 -20.13 -20.47 8.46
C ASN A 261 -19.42 -19.13 8.54
N PHE A 262 -20.07 -18.07 8.07
CA PHE A 262 -19.47 -16.75 7.94
C PHE A 262 -20.46 -15.69 8.40
N SER A 263 -20.07 -14.83 9.32
CA SER A 263 -20.90 -13.75 9.85
C SER A 263 -20.18 -12.43 9.88
N TYR A 264 -20.95 -11.36 9.69
CA TYR A 264 -20.44 -9.99 9.66
C TYR A 264 -21.34 -9.08 10.49
N GLN A 265 -20.76 -8.42 11.50
CA GLN A 265 -21.46 -7.49 12.38
C GLN A 265 -20.51 -6.41 12.91
N GLN A 266 -20.87 -5.14 12.76
CA GLN A 266 -20.18 -3.97 13.26
C GLN A 266 -18.68 -3.92 12.87
N GLY A 267 -18.34 -4.34 11.66
CA GLY A 267 -16.94 -4.41 11.20
C GLY A 267 -16.19 -5.69 11.60
N TYR A 268 -16.80 -6.54 12.45
CA TYR A 268 -16.24 -7.83 12.83
C TYR A 268 -16.66 -8.92 11.86
N PHE A 269 -15.66 -9.60 11.30
CA PHE A 269 -15.82 -10.79 10.49
C PHE A 269 -15.47 -12.00 11.33
N LYS A 270 -16.41 -12.95 11.41
CA LYS A 270 -16.21 -14.22 12.08
C LYS A 270 -16.53 -15.35 11.13
N TRP A 271 -15.59 -16.27 10.98
CA TRP A 271 -15.77 -17.40 10.08
C TRP A 271 -15.25 -18.71 10.65
N GLN A 272 -15.83 -19.79 10.13
CA GLN A 272 -15.41 -21.17 10.33
C GLN A 272 -15.69 -21.94 9.04
N PHE A 273 -14.63 -22.52 8.48
CA PHE A 273 -14.64 -23.36 7.29
C PHE A 273 -14.31 -24.80 7.67
N GLY A 274 -14.82 -25.74 6.90
CA GLY A 274 -14.54 -27.16 7.11
C GLY A 274 -14.77 -27.98 5.84
N PRO A 275 -14.64 -29.31 5.92
CA PRO A 275 -14.20 -30.08 7.08
C PRO A 275 -12.67 -30.22 7.24
N TYR A 276 -11.88 -29.68 6.31
CA TYR A 276 -10.45 -29.96 6.24
C TYR A 276 -9.61 -29.12 7.21
N GLN A 277 -8.64 -29.76 7.86
CA GLN A 277 -7.69 -29.11 8.75
C GLN A 277 -6.33 -28.82 8.10
N THR A 278 -6.01 -29.56 7.03
CA THR A 278 -4.82 -29.37 6.20
C THR A 278 -5.25 -28.72 4.88
N GLY A 279 -4.34 -28.03 4.19
CA GLY A 279 -4.65 -27.30 2.95
C GLY A 279 -4.85 -25.80 3.16
N VAL A 280 -5.34 -25.11 2.12
CA VAL A 280 -5.49 -23.65 2.12
C VAL A 280 -6.93 -23.26 1.79
N TYR A 281 -7.57 -22.52 2.68
CA TYR A 281 -8.82 -21.82 2.40
C TYR A 281 -8.51 -20.43 1.87
N SER A 282 -9.17 -20.03 0.80
CA SER A 282 -9.08 -18.68 0.23
C SER A 282 -10.47 -18.07 0.09
N LEU A 283 -10.63 -16.85 0.58
CA LEU A 283 -11.75 -15.98 0.27
C LEU A 283 -11.49 -15.32 -1.08
N ILE A 284 -12.38 -15.52 -2.04
CA ILE A 284 -12.38 -14.80 -3.30
C ILE A 284 -13.54 -13.82 -3.24
N GLU A 285 -13.23 -12.54 -3.12
CA GLU A 285 -14.20 -11.47 -2.96
C GLU A 285 -14.04 -10.42 -4.05
N TYR A 286 -15.19 -9.91 -4.49
CA TYR A 286 -15.28 -8.81 -5.44
C TYR A 286 -16.20 -7.75 -4.83
N PRO A 287 -15.86 -6.45 -4.95
CA PRO A 287 -14.78 -5.86 -5.74
C PRO A 287 -13.52 -5.45 -4.96
N PHE A 288 -13.42 -5.71 -3.65
CA PHE A 288 -12.48 -4.98 -2.79
C PHE A 288 -11.17 -5.71 -2.49
N PHE A 289 -11.24 -7.03 -2.33
CA PHE A 289 -10.15 -7.80 -1.73
C PHE A 289 -9.44 -8.73 -2.70
N GLY A 290 -10.13 -9.22 -3.73
CA GLY A 290 -9.61 -10.28 -4.59
C GLY A 290 -9.54 -11.61 -3.84
N LYS A 291 -8.46 -12.36 -4.05
CA LYS A 291 -8.22 -13.66 -3.42
C LYS A 291 -7.30 -13.52 -2.21
N ILE A 292 -7.83 -13.81 -1.03
CA ILE A 292 -7.08 -13.74 0.24
C ILE A 292 -7.06 -15.12 0.91
N PRO A 293 -5.88 -15.67 1.24
CA PRO A 293 -5.79 -16.87 2.04
C PRO A 293 -6.26 -16.59 3.48
N LEU A 294 -7.17 -17.41 3.99
CA LEU A 294 -7.72 -17.30 5.34
C LEU A 294 -7.46 -18.59 6.13
N PRO A 295 -7.21 -18.49 7.46
CA PRO A 295 -7.23 -19.67 8.32
C PRO A 295 -8.63 -20.31 8.35
N PRO A 296 -8.74 -21.60 8.71
CA PRO A 296 -10.02 -22.31 8.79
C PRO A 296 -11.03 -21.62 9.71
N SER A 297 -10.59 -20.98 10.79
CA SER A 297 -11.46 -20.19 11.66
C SER A 297 -10.72 -19.00 12.26
N LYS A 298 -11.37 -17.84 12.25
CA LYS A 298 -10.88 -16.64 12.93
C LYS A 298 -12.01 -15.65 13.15
N GLU A 299 -11.81 -14.78 14.11
CA GLU A 299 -12.60 -13.59 14.33
C GLU A 299 -11.67 -12.39 14.23
N MET A 300 -12.03 -11.40 13.41
CA MET A 300 -11.18 -10.27 13.11
C MET A 300 -12.00 -9.03 12.80
N LEU A 301 -11.65 -7.92 13.44
CA LEU A 301 -12.07 -6.59 13.02
C LEU A 301 -11.32 -6.24 11.73
N TRP A 302 -12.04 -5.91 10.65
CA TRP A 302 -11.41 -5.64 9.36
C TRP A 302 -11.77 -4.25 8.84
N CYS A 303 -12.99 -4.05 8.36
CA CYS A 303 -13.51 -2.78 7.88
C CYS A 303 -15.04 -2.80 7.88
N GLN A 304 -15.67 -1.62 7.80
CA GLN A 304 -17.12 -1.54 7.65
C GLN A 304 -17.48 -1.56 6.16
N LEU A 305 -18.32 -2.53 5.77
CA LEU A 305 -18.80 -2.73 4.41
C LEU A 305 -20.33 -2.84 4.42
N ASN A 306 -20.98 -2.32 3.37
CA ASN A 306 -22.43 -2.41 3.23
C ASN A 306 -22.86 -3.83 2.83
N SER A 307 -22.14 -4.42 1.88
CA SER A 307 -22.36 -5.76 1.36
C SER A 307 -21.04 -6.36 0.87
N LEU A 308 -20.97 -7.69 0.87
CA LEU A 308 -19.82 -8.48 0.46
C LEU A 308 -20.30 -9.62 -0.45
N SER A 309 -19.75 -9.70 -1.65
CA SER A 309 -20.02 -10.77 -2.63
C SER A 309 -18.80 -11.67 -2.73
N PHE A 310 -18.89 -12.91 -2.23
CA PHE A 310 -17.70 -13.75 -2.09
C PHE A 310 -17.93 -15.24 -2.33
N ARG A 311 -16.83 -15.94 -2.64
CA ARG A 311 -16.73 -17.40 -2.70
C ARG A 311 -15.61 -17.89 -1.79
N ILE A 312 -15.75 -19.11 -1.28
CA ILE A 312 -14.69 -19.82 -0.59
C ILE A 312 -14.12 -20.88 -1.53
N ARG A 313 -12.81 -20.80 -1.75
CA ARG A 313 -12.01 -21.82 -2.43
C ARG A 313 -11.25 -22.60 -1.38
N TYR A 314 -11.19 -23.93 -1.54
CA TYR A 314 -10.31 -24.78 -0.77
C TYR A 314 -9.37 -25.54 -1.72
N ASP A 315 -8.07 -25.47 -1.44
CA ASP A 315 -7.01 -26.19 -2.14
C ASP A 315 -6.47 -27.31 -1.26
N SER A 316 -6.63 -28.54 -1.73
CA SER A 316 -6.17 -29.75 -1.04
C SER A 316 -4.68 -29.96 -1.23
N PRO A 317 -3.96 -30.45 -0.20
CA PRO A 317 -2.59 -30.95 -0.35
C PRO A 317 -2.44 -32.06 -1.40
N GLU A 318 -3.53 -32.77 -1.70
CA GLU A 318 -3.59 -33.86 -2.69
C GLU A 318 -3.73 -33.34 -4.14
N GLY A 319 -3.80 -32.01 -4.34
CA GLY A 319 -3.78 -31.38 -5.66
C GLY A 319 -5.14 -31.10 -6.29
N TRP A 320 -6.25 -31.36 -5.58
CA TRP A 320 -7.60 -31.01 -6.03
C TRP A 320 -8.11 -29.72 -5.36
N THR A 321 -9.07 -29.05 -6.00
CA THR A 321 -9.65 -27.79 -5.53
C THR A 321 -11.18 -27.89 -5.51
N THR A 322 -11.84 -27.25 -4.55
CA THR A 322 -13.30 -27.12 -4.54
C THR A 322 -13.75 -25.71 -4.17
N TYR A 323 -14.97 -25.33 -4.58
CA TYR A 323 -15.52 -23.99 -4.40
C TYR A 323 -16.93 -24.03 -3.80
N SER A 324 -17.21 -23.04 -2.98
CA SER A 324 -18.57 -22.69 -2.57
C SER A 324 -19.34 -22.00 -3.71
N PRO A 325 -20.68 -21.92 -3.62
CA PRO A 325 -21.44 -20.98 -4.44
C PRO A 325 -21.05 -19.52 -4.09
N LEU A 326 -21.50 -18.58 -4.92
CA LEU A 326 -21.38 -17.16 -4.64
C LEU A 326 -22.35 -16.80 -3.52
N PHE A 327 -21.84 -16.17 -2.47
CA PHE A 327 -22.61 -15.68 -1.35
C PHE A 327 -22.69 -14.17 -1.37
N GLU A 328 -23.83 -13.64 -0.92
CA GLU A 328 -24.05 -12.22 -0.67
C GLU A 328 -24.28 -12.04 0.83
N LEU A 329 -23.45 -11.21 1.46
CA LEU A 329 -23.51 -10.95 2.90
C LEU A 329 -23.63 -9.45 3.16
N SER A 330 -24.64 -9.04 3.92
CA SER A 330 -24.82 -7.66 4.37
C SER A 330 -24.60 -7.54 5.88
N GLU A 331 -24.48 -6.30 6.36
CA GLU A 331 -24.39 -5.98 7.79
C GLU A 331 -25.43 -6.75 8.64
N GLY A 332 -24.96 -7.38 9.72
CA GLY A 332 -25.79 -8.13 10.67
C GLY A 332 -26.28 -9.50 10.18
N LYS A 333 -25.86 -9.96 9.01
CA LYS A 333 -26.23 -11.28 8.48
C LYS A 333 -25.17 -12.36 8.74
N ARG A 334 -25.59 -13.61 8.54
CA ARG A 334 -24.74 -14.81 8.57
C ARG A 334 -25.07 -15.69 7.37
N VAL A 335 -24.03 -16.27 6.79
CA VAL A 335 -24.08 -17.34 5.80
C VAL A 335 -23.73 -18.65 6.50
N VAL A 336 -24.60 -19.64 6.40
CA VAL A 336 -24.33 -21.02 6.83
C VAL A 336 -24.66 -21.92 5.65
N TRP A 337 -23.66 -22.64 5.15
CA TRP A 337 -23.77 -23.48 3.97
C TRP A 337 -22.87 -24.72 4.10
N GLU A 338 -23.33 -25.84 3.58
CA GLU A 338 -22.60 -27.10 3.52
C GLU A 338 -22.95 -27.82 2.21
N ARG A 339 -22.01 -28.64 1.72
CA ARG A 339 -22.21 -29.54 0.59
C ARG A 339 -21.86 -30.96 0.96
#